data_AF-A0A9W8PGX8-F1
#
_entry.id   AF-A0A9W8PGX8-F1
#
_cell.length_a   1.000
_cell.length_b   1.000
_cell.length_c   1.000
_cell.angle_alpha   90.00
_cell.angle_beta   90.00
_cell.angle_gamma   90.00
#
_symmetry.space_group_name_H-M   'P 1'
#
loop_
_entity.id
_entity.type
_entity.pdbx_description
1 polymer ?
#
loop_
_entity_poly.entity_id
_entity_poly.type
_entity_poly.pdbx_seq_one_letter_code
_entity_poly.pdbx_strand_id
1 'polypeptide(L)'
;MATIQQDSITEYLSDLARPLRPILTSLNGDNSWLMSFPRPEAEQASTGKVFYHVAFEPWLKGPADVISSWLVHIKMVENPGVPTFESLENVIREMEQAAAVRLPSSDERGATQLSSDSPLDAILLGFYYSDHLHPPTLKSFPPEIPVITTLPGAEIIETWNHFKTIRIINNLDPSATSWQTPDLHPGEPLPKWLTPVFLPGANVLNFVFAIIWSHTVDGQEVHEAILDSPHGVNLEEKTLNAFLESEPKTRKLAMLHGLKESHTAGSMTTYGAKGGLGLHRKIGGVDYWVVSHSAQMAYSGFIMRALWTVDTHRSIEWALEEEQKNDPSSDKYERPNVVKVLNGGSKVLTCEC
;
A
#
# COMPACT_ATOMS: atom_id res chain seq x y z
N MET A 1 15.67 17.50 -3.21
CA MET A 1 14.51 17.28 -2.31
C MET A 1 14.34 15.80 -1.96
N ALA A 2 14.41 14.85 -2.90
CA ALA A 2 14.46 13.41 -2.58
C ALA A 2 15.60 13.06 -1.59
N THR A 3 16.79 13.63 -1.78
CA THR A 3 17.93 13.54 -0.84
C THR A 3 17.57 13.98 0.58
N ILE A 4 16.79 15.05 0.73
CA ILE A 4 16.38 15.60 2.05
C ILE A 4 15.41 14.62 2.75
N GLN A 5 14.53 13.94 2.00
CA GLN A 5 13.67 12.91 2.58
C GLN A 5 14.47 11.66 2.95
N GLN A 6 15.45 11.23 2.14
CA GLN A 6 16.33 10.10 2.44
C GLN A 6 17.14 10.35 3.73
N ASP A 7 17.75 11.54 3.86
CA ASP A 7 18.54 11.95 5.03
C ASP A 7 17.68 11.91 6.32
N SER A 8 16.40 12.27 6.22
CA SER A 8 15.46 12.22 7.35
C SER A 8 15.08 10.79 7.78
N ILE A 9 15.08 9.82 6.87
CA ILE A 9 14.82 8.40 7.19
C ILE A 9 16.04 7.80 7.88
N THR A 10 17.24 8.02 7.34
CA THR A 10 18.48 7.50 7.94
C THR A 10 18.65 8.02 9.37
N GLU A 11 18.42 9.33 9.58
CA GLU A 11 18.44 9.92 10.93
C GLU A 11 17.42 9.24 11.86
N TYR A 12 16.17 9.09 11.42
CA TYR A 12 15.13 8.39 12.19
C TYR A 12 15.53 6.96 12.57
N LEU A 13 16.04 6.19 11.61
CA LEU A 13 16.41 4.79 11.81
C LEU A 13 17.59 4.64 12.76
N SER A 14 18.54 5.59 12.72
CA SER A 14 19.70 5.59 13.61
C SER A 14 19.40 6.05 15.04
N ASP A 15 18.28 6.74 15.27
CA ASP A 15 17.89 7.27 16.58
C ASP A 15 17.22 6.19 17.46
N LEU A 16 18.01 5.58 18.35
CA LEU A 16 17.55 4.53 19.28
C LEU A 16 16.46 5.00 20.25
N ALA A 17 16.27 6.31 20.45
CA ALA A 17 15.22 6.83 21.32
C ALA A 17 13.82 6.77 20.66
N ARG A 18 13.76 6.59 19.32
CA ARG A 18 12.51 6.52 18.58
C ARG A 18 12.09 5.08 18.34
N PRO A 19 10.81 4.72 18.52
CA PRO A 19 10.33 3.38 18.19
C PRO A 19 10.45 3.14 16.67
N LEU A 20 10.65 1.88 16.27
CA LEU A 20 10.56 1.53 14.85
C LEU A 20 9.10 1.63 14.39
N ARG A 21 8.88 2.16 13.19
CA ARG A 21 7.56 2.41 12.61
C ARG A 21 7.54 2.01 11.13
N PRO A 22 6.37 1.69 10.57
CA PRO A 22 6.26 1.37 9.15
C PRO A 22 6.76 2.52 8.26
N ILE A 23 7.40 2.17 7.15
CA ILE A 23 7.92 3.13 6.17
C ILE A 23 7.27 2.86 4.82
N LEU A 24 6.73 3.91 4.20
CA LEU A 24 6.24 3.89 2.83
C LEU A 24 7.24 4.60 1.93
N THR A 25 7.69 3.92 0.87
CA THR A 25 8.51 4.51 -0.19
C THR A 25 7.76 4.43 -1.51
N SER A 26 7.51 5.59 -2.14
CA SER A 26 6.81 5.64 -3.42
C SER A 26 7.73 5.18 -4.54
N LEU A 27 7.35 4.12 -5.26
CA LEU A 27 8.18 3.53 -6.31
C LEU A 27 7.99 4.21 -7.67
N ASN A 28 6.75 4.61 -7.96
CA ASN A 28 6.39 5.23 -9.25
C ASN A 28 5.66 6.58 -9.15
N GLY A 29 5.42 7.09 -7.94
CA GLY A 29 4.66 8.33 -7.73
C GLY A 29 3.13 8.19 -7.82
N ASP A 30 2.62 6.97 -7.98
CA ASP A 30 1.19 6.66 -8.07
C ASP A 30 0.75 5.65 -6.99
N ASN A 31 0.22 4.45 -7.33
CA ASN A 31 -0.14 3.40 -6.36
C ASN A 31 0.90 2.29 -6.18
N SER A 32 2.19 2.56 -6.44
CA SER A 32 3.26 1.56 -6.31
C SER A 32 4.17 1.90 -5.13
N TRP A 33 4.31 0.97 -4.19
CA TRP A 33 4.95 1.25 -2.90
C TRP A 33 5.92 0.13 -2.46
N LEU A 34 7.05 0.50 -1.86
CA LEU A 34 7.77 -0.37 -0.95
C LEU A 34 7.27 -0.06 0.46
N MET A 35 6.65 -1.05 1.10
CA MET A 35 6.15 -0.98 2.47
C MET A 35 7.09 -1.80 3.36
N SER A 36 7.71 -1.15 4.35
CA SER A 36 8.66 -1.80 5.25
C SER A 36 8.11 -1.79 6.66
N PHE A 37 7.85 -2.97 7.23
CA PHE A 37 7.23 -3.14 8.54
C PHE A 37 8.26 -3.61 9.57
N PRO A 38 8.36 -2.99 10.76
CA PRO A 38 9.27 -3.46 11.79
C PRO A 38 8.97 -4.91 12.17
N ARG A 39 10.01 -5.74 12.21
CA ARG A 39 9.89 -7.12 12.69
C ARG A 39 9.83 -7.14 14.22
N PRO A 40 9.18 -8.15 14.84
CA PRO A 40 9.36 -8.42 16.26
C PRO A 40 10.84 -8.66 16.61
N GLU A 41 11.26 -8.28 17.82
CA GLU A 41 12.67 -8.38 18.25
C GLU A 41 13.25 -9.80 18.09
N ALA A 42 12.46 -10.83 18.39
CA ALA A 42 12.87 -12.23 18.22
C ALA A 42 13.14 -12.60 16.75
N GLU A 43 12.40 -12.01 15.80
CA GLU A 43 12.66 -12.19 14.37
C GLU A 43 13.86 -11.36 13.91
N GLN A 44 14.05 -10.16 14.45
CA GLN A 44 15.24 -9.35 14.15
C GLN A 44 16.52 -10.09 14.56
N ALA A 45 16.52 -10.71 15.74
CA ALA A 45 17.65 -11.48 16.25
C ALA A 45 17.96 -12.72 15.39
N SER A 46 16.93 -13.41 14.89
CA SER A 46 17.11 -14.65 14.11
C SER A 46 17.42 -14.41 12.63
N THR A 47 16.83 -13.37 12.03
CA THR A 47 16.99 -13.05 10.60
C THR A 47 18.12 -12.07 10.32
N GLY A 48 18.50 -11.26 11.31
CA GLY A 48 19.44 -10.15 11.11
C GLY A 48 18.89 -9.01 10.26
N LYS A 49 17.57 -8.95 10.02
CA LYS A 49 16.88 -7.85 9.34
C LYS A 49 16.02 -7.09 10.34
N VAL A 50 15.92 -5.77 10.19
CA VAL A 50 15.08 -4.92 11.04
C VAL A 50 13.64 -4.90 10.53
N PHE A 51 13.45 -4.93 9.21
CA PHE A 51 12.16 -4.79 8.55
C PHE A 51 11.78 -6.03 7.74
N TYR A 52 10.48 -6.21 7.57
CA TYR A 52 9.90 -7.07 6.55
C TYR A 52 9.47 -6.16 5.38
N HIS A 53 10.04 -6.40 4.20
CA HIS A 53 9.89 -5.55 3.03
C HIS A 53 8.90 -6.15 2.03
N VAL A 54 7.86 -5.37 1.71
CA VAL A 54 6.81 -5.74 0.77
C VAL A 54 6.80 -4.77 -0.40
N ALA A 55 6.88 -5.28 -1.62
CA ALA A 55 6.59 -4.53 -2.83
C ALA A 55 5.08 -4.61 -3.09
N PHE A 56 4.36 -3.53 -2.80
CA PHE A 56 2.93 -3.42 -3.01
C PHE A 56 2.66 -2.85 -4.41
N GLU A 57 1.98 -3.65 -5.23
CA GLU A 57 1.58 -3.33 -6.61
C GLU A 57 2.72 -2.69 -7.45
N PRO A 58 3.84 -3.41 -7.65
CA PRO A 58 5.02 -2.86 -8.31
C PRO A 58 4.76 -2.58 -9.81
N TRP A 59 4.82 -1.31 -10.21
CA TRP A 59 4.81 -0.86 -11.61
C TRP A 59 6.03 0.04 -11.89
N LEU A 60 7.18 -0.61 -12.13
CA LEU A 60 8.48 0.06 -12.16
C LEU A 60 8.94 0.52 -13.56
N LYS A 61 8.24 0.14 -14.63
CA LYS A 61 8.63 0.54 -15.98
C LYS A 61 7.49 0.41 -16.97
N GLY A 62 7.60 1.12 -18.08
CA GLY A 62 6.75 0.92 -19.26
C GLY A 62 5.27 1.23 -19.04
N PRO A 63 4.45 1.12 -20.10
CA PRO A 63 3.00 1.25 -20.02
C PRO A 63 2.33 -0.06 -19.59
N ALA A 64 1.07 0.04 -19.14
CA ALA A 64 0.21 -1.08 -18.82
C ALA A 64 -0.92 -1.23 -19.86
N ASP A 65 -1.11 -2.46 -20.35
CA ASP A 65 -2.17 -2.83 -21.30
C ASP A 65 -3.25 -3.65 -20.58
N VAL A 66 -4.35 -3.01 -20.19
CA VAL A 66 -5.36 -3.64 -19.30
C VAL A 66 -6.19 -4.70 -20.02
N ILE A 67 -6.50 -4.48 -21.29
CA ILE A 67 -7.18 -5.47 -22.15
C ILE A 67 -6.29 -5.77 -23.35
N SER A 68 -5.83 -4.70 -24.00
CA SER A 68 -4.84 -4.69 -25.06
C SER A 68 -4.40 -3.25 -25.31
N SER A 69 -3.23 -3.07 -25.91
CA SER A 69 -2.71 -1.74 -26.27
C SER A 69 -3.62 -0.95 -27.22
N TRP A 70 -4.50 -1.62 -27.96
CA TRP A 70 -5.48 -0.99 -28.85
C TRP A 70 -6.81 -0.65 -28.16
N LEU A 71 -7.11 -1.24 -26.99
CA LEU A 71 -8.37 -1.03 -26.26
C LEU A 71 -8.20 -0.10 -25.07
N VAL A 72 -7.34 -0.47 -24.12
CA VAL A 72 -7.08 0.26 -22.87
C VAL A 72 -5.58 0.22 -22.61
N HIS A 73 -4.93 1.34 -22.88
CA HIS A 73 -3.50 1.55 -22.68
C HIS A 73 -3.28 2.69 -21.71
N ILE A 74 -2.54 2.43 -20.63
CA ILE A 74 -2.24 3.38 -19.58
C ILE A 74 -0.74 3.58 -19.55
N LYS A 75 -0.30 4.83 -19.58
CA LYS A 75 1.11 5.17 -19.49
C LYS A 75 1.32 6.19 -18.38
N MET A 76 2.28 5.91 -17.49
CA MET A 76 2.78 6.90 -16.53
C MET A 76 3.42 8.07 -17.28
N VAL A 77 3.05 9.29 -16.92
CA VAL A 77 3.63 10.50 -17.52
C VAL A 77 5.07 10.71 -17.04
N GLU A 78 5.31 10.48 -15.75
CA GLU A 78 6.64 10.50 -15.14
C GLU A 78 7.23 9.09 -15.11
N ASN A 79 8.55 8.99 -15.22
CA ASN A 79 9.22 7.70 -15.02
C ASN A 79 9.22 7.34 -13.53
N PRO A 80 9.16 6.03 -13.19
CA PRO A 80 9.27 5.61 -11.81
C PRO A 80 10.59 6.04 -11.16
N GLY A 81 10.52 6.51 -9.91
CA GLY A 81 11.68 6.89 -9.12
C GLY A 81 12.55 5.69 -8.74
N VAL A 82 11.94 4.51 -8.68
CA VAL A 82 12.62 3.21 -8.52
C VAL A 82 12.31 2.33 -9.74
N PRO A 83 13.09 2.42 -10.83
CA PRO A 83 12.67 1.88 -12.14
C PRO A 83 12.97 0.39 -12.36
N THR A 84 13.70 -0.25 -11.45
CA THR A 84 14.14 -1.65 -11.61
C THR A 84 14.12 -2.38 -10.28
N PHE A 85 14.13 -3.72 -10.34
CA PHE A 85 14.30 -4.57 -9.16
C PHE A 85 15.64 -4.29 -8.46
N GLU A 86 16.74 -4.10 -9.19
CA GLU A 86 18.04 -3.76 -8.61
C GLU A 86 18.00 -2.43 -7.83
N SER A 87 17.33 -1.41 -8.39
CA SER A 87 17.13 -0.13 -7.69
C SER A 87 16.29 -0.31 -6.42
N LEU A 88 15.28 -1.18 -6.45
CA LEU A 88 14.46 -1.51 -5.28
C LEU A 88 15.29 -2.22 -4.20
N GLU A 89 16.13 -3.19 -4.58
CA GLU A 89 17.06 -3.85 -3.66
C GLU A 89 18.02 -2.85 -3.00
N ASN A 90 18.53 -1.87 -3.76
CA ASN A 90 19.41 -0.85 -3.21
C ASN A 90 18.71 0.01 -2.15
N VAL A 91 17.46 0.44 -2.40
CA VAL A 91 16.66 1.17 -1.41
C VAL A 91 16.48 0.34 -0.13
N ILE A 92 16.19 -0.96 -0.26
CA ILE A 92 16.05 -1.85 0.89
C ILE A 92 17.36 -1.98 1.66
N ARG A 93 18.48 -2.19 0.95
CA ARG A 93 19.81 -2.32 1.57
C ARG A 93 20.23 -1.06 2.32
N GLU A 94 19.98 0.12 1.75
CA GLU A 94 20.24 1.40 2.43
C GLU A 94 19.41 1.56 3.71
N MET A 95 18.13 1.15 3.66
CA MET A 95 17.25 1.19 4.83
C MET A 95 17.72 0.24 5.94
N GLU A 96 18.02 -1.01 5.61
CA GLU A 96 18.54 -2.00 6.55
C GLU A 96 19.91 -1.59 7.11
N GLN A 97 20.78 -1.01 6.29
CA GLN A 97 22.08 -0.50 6.74
C GLN A 97 21.92 0.66 7.73
N ALA A 98 20.99 1.59 7.46
CA ALA A 98 20.70 2.69 8.38
C ALA A 98 20.09 2.19 9.71
N ALA A 99 19.30 1.12 9.66
CA ALA A 99 18.67 0.52 10.82
C ALA A 99 19.56 -0.49 11.56
N ALA A 100 20.72 -0.89 11.01
CA ALA A 100 21.57 -1.95 11.57
C ALA A 100 22.01 -1.71 13.03
N VAL A 101 22.07 -0.45 13.48
CA VAL A 101 22.35 -0.06 14.87
C VAL A 101 21.30 -0.58 15.87
N ARG A 102 20.12 -0.98 15.39
CA ARG A 102 19.01 -1.52 16.17
C ARG A 102 19.16 -3.01 16.46
N LEU A 103 20.01 -3.71 15.72
CA LEU A 103 20.19 -5.15 15.86
C LEU A 103 21.09 -5.47 17.06
N PRO A 104 20.88 -6.61 17.74
CA PRO A 104 21.77 -7.08 18.82
C PRO A 104 23.23 -7.18 18.35
N SER A 105 24.19 -7.00 19.27
CA SER A 105 25.63 -7.05 18.98
C SER A 105 26.07 -8.39 18.38
N SER A 106 27.08 -8.35 17.50
CA SER A 106 27.60 -9.51 16.74
C SER A 106 28.13 -10.67 17.58
N ASP A 107 28.42 -10.47 18.88
CA ASP A 107 28.93 -11.54 19.75
C ASP A 107 27.87 -12.62 20.07
N GLU A 108 26.57 -12.31 19.90
CA GLU A 108 25.48 -13.29 20.01
C GLU A 108 25.06 -13.91 18.67
N ARG A 109 25.54 -13.34 17.55
CA ARG A 109 25.32 -13.88 16.21
C ARG A 109 26.33 -14.98 15.94
N GLY A 110 26.00 -16.21 16.35
CA GLY A 110 26.62 -17.39 15.74
C GLY A 110 26.56 -17.21 14.22
N ALA A 111 27.71 -17.31 13.54
CA ALA A 111 27.90 -16.90 12.14
C ALA A 111 26.91 -17.55 11.17
N THR A 112 25.69 -17.03 11.08
CA THR A 112 24.75 -17.28 10.01
C THR A 112 25.12 -16.30 8.90
N GLN A 113 25.67 -16.88 7.83
CA GLN A 113 25.96 -16.19 6.59
C GLN A 113 24.77 -15.30 6.21
N LEU A 114 25.03 -14.02 5.90
CA LEU A 114 24.12 -13.19 5.12
C LEU A 114 23.72 -14.03 3.90
N SER A 115 22.49 -14.57 3.94
CA SER A 115 22.05 -15.50 2.91
C SER A 115 22.01 -14.75 1.57
N SER A 116 22.29 -15.49 0.50
CA SER A 116 22.18 -15.02 -0.88
C SER A 116 20.72 -14.75 -1.31
N ASP A 117 19.81 -14.52 -0.37
CA ASP A 117 18.39 -14.35 -0.60
C ASP A 117 18.07 -12.89 -0.93
N SER A 118 17.03 -12.70 -1.72
CA SER A 118 16.49 -11.38 -2.04
C SER A 118 16.28 -10.54 -0.76
N PRO A 119 16.67 -9.26 -0.74
CA PRO A 119 16.40 -8.39 0.40
C PRO A 119 14.90 -8.08 0.51
N LEU A 120 14.14 -8.15 -0.60
CA LEU A 120 12.69 -8.08 -0.63
C LEU A 120 12.07 -9.41 -0.15
N ASP A 121 11.17 -9.33 0.82
CA ASP A 121 10.57 -10.52 1.46
C ASP A 121 9.30 -11.00 0.76
N ALA A 122 8.50 -10.09 0.18
CA ALA A 122 7.27 -10.45 -0.52
C ALA A 122 6.81 -9.42 -1.57
N ILE A 123 5.96 -9.87 -2.49
CA ILE A 123 5.17 -9.03 -3.38
C ILE A 123 3.70 -9.13 -2.93
N LEU A 124 3.03 -7.99 -2.75
CA LEU A 124 1.63 -7.93 -2.35
C LEU A 124 0.79 -7.22 -3.42
N LEU A 125 -0.27 -7.88 -3.87
CA LEU A 125 -1.13 -7.40 -4.96
C LEU A 125 -2.59 -7.38 -4.50
N GLY A 126 -3.12 -6.16 -4.33
CA GLY A 126 -4.52 -5.96 -3.92
C GLY A 126 -5.49 -6.09 -5.10
N PHE A 127 -5.03 -5.78 -6.31
CA PHE A 127 -5.85 -5.77 -7.51
C PHE A 127 -5.19 -6.47 -8.70
N TYR A 128 -5.99 -6.79 -9.73
CA TYR A 128 -5.58 -7.69 -10.82
C TYR A 128 -5.58 -7.08 -12.21
N TYR A 129 -5.89 -5.79 -12.34
CA TYR A 129 -5.71 -5.08 -13.61
C TYR A 129 -4.22 -4.84 -13.88
N SER A 130 -3.83 -4.71 -15.14
CA SER A 130 -2.42 -4.78 -15.56
C SER A 130 -1.53 -3.68 -14.99
N ASP A 131 -2.10 -2.54 -14.58
CA ASP A 131 -1.41 -1.43 -13.92
C ASP A 131 -1.10 -1.72 -12.45
N HIS A 132 -1.79 -2.68 -11.83
CA HIS A 132 -1.52 -3.21 -10.49
C HIS A 132 -0.73 -4.53 -10.53
N LEU A 133 -1.00 -5.34 -11.56
CA LEU A 133 -0.40 -6.65 -11.83
C LEU A 133 0.57 -6.58 -13.01
N HIS A 134 1.49 -5.61 -13.02
CA HIS A 134 2.26 -5.25 -14.21
C HIS A 134 3.25 -6.35 -14.67
N PRO A 135 2.97 -7.08 -15.78
CA PRO A 135 3.75 -8.27 -16.13
C PRO A 135 5.23 -7.99 -16.44
N PRO A 136 5.59 -6.93 -17.20
CA PRO A 136 7.00 -6.61 -17.43
C PRO A 136 7.79 -6.32 -16.15
N THR A 137 7.13 -5.77 -15.12
CA THR A 137 7.74 -5.56 -13.80
C THR A 137 7.86 -6.89 -13.06
N LEU A 138 6.74 -7.57 -12.85
CA LEU A 138 6.68 -8.76 -12.00
C LEU A 138 7.57 -9.89 -12.54
N LYS A 139 7.59 -10.12 -13.86
CA LYS A 139 8.48 -11.12 -14.48
C LYS A 139 9.97 -10.76 -14.42
N SER A 140 10.32 -9.53 -14.02
CA SER A 140 11.72 -9.16 -13.77
C SER A 140 12.19 -9.43 -12.34
N PHE A 141 11.27 -9.79 -11.43
CA PHE A 141 11.62 -10.12 -10.06
C PHE A 141 12.05 -11.60 -9.97
N PRO A 142 12.93 -11.98 -9.04
CA PRO A 142 13.30 -13.38 -8.81
C PRO A 142 12.07 -14.26 -8.52
N PRO A 143 11.99 -15.48 -9.10
CA PRO A 143 10.85 -16.38 -8.93
C PRO A 143 10.70 -16.95 -7.51
N GLU A 144 11.73 -16.83 -6.67
CA GLU A 144 11.74 -17.23 -5.26
C GLU A 144 10.93 -16.29 -4.36
N ILE A 145 10.72 -15.03 -4.78
CA ILE A 145 9.98 -14.06 -3.96
C ILE A 145 8.51 -14.47 -3.95
N PRO A 146 7.90 -14.68 -2.77
CA PRO A 146 6.50 -15.07 -2.67
C PRO A 146 5.59 -13.93 -3.14
N VAL A 147 4.56 -14.32 -3.90
CA VAL A 147 3.48 -13.42 -4.31
C VAL A 147 2.26 -13.70 -3.46
N ILE A 148 1.75 -12.67 -2.80
CA ILE A 148 0.50 -12.70 -2.04
C ILE A 148 -0.49 -11.82 -2.79
N THR A 149 -1.58 -12.40 -3.29
CA THR A 149 -2.50 -11.74 -4.21
C THR A 149 -3.94 -12.19 -4.00
N THR A 150 -4.90 -11.40 -4.47
CA THR A 150 -6.30 -11.87 -4.58
C THR A 150 -6.42 -13.07 -5.52
N LEU A 151 -7.49 -13.86 -5.37
CA LEU A 151 -7.75 -15.05 -6.20
C LEU A 151 -7.69 -14.75 -7.72
N PRO A 152 -8.34 -13.70 -8.26
CA PRO A 152 -8.22 -13.38 -9.69
C PRO A 152 -6.78 -13.05 -10.11
N GLY A 153 -6.00 -12.40 -9.24
CA GLY A 153 -4.59 -12.14 -9.51
C GLY A 153 -3.75 -13.43 -9.53
N ALA A 154 -4.03 -14.37 -8.63
CA ALA A 154 -3.37 -15.68 -8.61
C ALA A 154 -3.61 -16.44 -9.92
N GLU A 155 -4.87 -16.52 -10.37
CA GLU A 155 -5.26 -17.19 -11.62
C GLU A 155 -4.49 -16.63 -12.83
N ILE A 156 -4.23 -15.32 -12.88
CA ILE A 156 -3.44 -14.71 -13.95
C ILE A 156 -1.95 -15.06 -13.80
N ILE A 157 -1.38 -14.89 -12.60
CA ILE A 157 0.06 -15.05 -12.36
C ILE A 157 0.51 -16.50 -12.53
N GLU A 158 -0.33 -17.47 -12.16
CA GLU A 158 -0.05 -18.90 -12.36
C GLU A 158 0.20 -19.24 -13.84
N THR A 159 -0.52 -18.59 -14.76
CA THR A 159 -0.31 -18.80 -16.21
C THR A 159 1.07 -18.38 -16.69
N TRP A 160 1.77 -17.53 -15.94
CA TRP A 160 3.11 -17.07 -16.30
C TRP A 160 4.19 -18.11 -16.02
N ASN A 161 3.90 -19.10 -15.17
CA ASN A 161 4.84 -20.14 -14.75
C ASN A 161 6.20 -19.56 -14.32
N HIS A 162 6.15 -18.47 -13.55
CA HIS A 162 7.32 -17.71 -13.09
C HIS A 162 7.56 -17.90 -11.59
N PHE A 163 6.61 -17.49 -10.75
CA PHE A 163 6.78 -17.53 -9.30
C PHE A 163 6.54 -18.93 -8.71
N LYS A 164 7.37 -19.30 -7.74
CA LYS A 164 7.30 -20.62 -7.06
C LYS A 164 6.24 -20.67 -5.96
N THR A 165 5.98 -19.52 -5.33
CA THR A 165 5.07 -19.42 -4.18
C THR A 165 4.04 -18.34 -4.46
N ILE A 166 2.78 -18.76 -4.56
CA ILE A 166 1.62 -17.88 -4.68
C ILE A 166 0.68 -18.17 -3.50
N ARG A 167 0.22 -17.12 -2.82
CA ARG A 167 -0.74 -17.18 -1.72
C ARG A 167 -1.92 -16.27 -1.99
N ILE A 168 -3.08 -16.72 -1.53
CA ILE A 168 -4.35 -16.07 -1.80
C ILE A 168 -4.72 -15.18 -0.62
N ILE A 169 -5.10 -13.95 -0.92
CA ILE A 169 -5.75 -13.02 -0.01
C ILE A 169 -7.24 -13.29 -0.09
N ASN A 170 -7.84 -13.60 1.04
CA ASN A 170 -9.27 -13.84 1.12
C ASN A 170 -10.05 -12.55 1.37
N ASN A 171 -11.28 -12.51 0.85
CA ASN A 171 -12.18 -11.39 1.06
C ASN A 171 -12.74 -11.43 2.49
N LEU A 172 -12.92 -10.27 3.10
CA LEU A 172 -13.71 -10.19 4.33
C LEU A 172 -15.18 -10.48 4.05
N ASP A 173 -15.78 -11.38 4.82
CA ASP A 173 -17.22 -11.61 4.77
C ASP A 173 -17.97 -10.35 5.26
N PRO A 174 -19.03 -9.89 4.57
CA PRO A 174 -19.80 -8.71 5.00
C PRO A 174 -20.53 -8.87 6.36
N SER A 175 -20.58 -10.08 6.91
CA SER A 175 -21.08 -10.39 8.26
C SER A 175 -19.98 -10.72 9.26
N ALA A 176 -18.70 -10.59 8.87
CA ALA A 176 -17.57 -10.88 9.74
C ALA A 176 -17.58 -9.97 10.98
N THR A 177 -17.47 -10.57 12.15
CA THR A 177 -17.26 -9.86 13.42
C THR A 177 -15.79 -9.78 13.79
N SER A 178 -14.92 -10.46 13.04
CA SER A 178 -13.47 -10.45 13.24
C SER A 178 -12.74 -10.50 11.90
N TRP A 179 -11.67 -9.70 11.80
CA TRP A 179 -10.72 -9.80 10.69
C TRP A 179 -9.61 -10.83 10.96
N GLN A 180 -9.44 -11.24 12.22
CA GLN A 180 -8.35 -12.13 12.65
C GLN A 180 -8.84 -13.57 12.74
N THR A 181 -9.15 -14.16 11.59
CA THR A 181 -9.51 -15.58 11.49
C THR A 181 -8.42 -16.39 10.79
N PRO A 182 -8.26 -17.67 11.12
CA PRO A 182 -7.27 -18.53 10.44
C PRO A 182 -7.46 -18.59 8.93
N ASP A 183 -8.71 -18.46 8.46
CA ASP A 183 -9.05 -18.55 7.04
C ASP A 183 -8.74 -17.25 6.28
N LEU A 184 -8.67 -16.09 6.96
CA LEU A 184 -8.39 -14.82 6.29
C LEU A 184 -6.89 -14.60 6.03
N HIS A 185 -6.02 -15.09 6.90
CA HIS A 185 -4.58 -14.90 6.75
C HIS A 185 -4.02 -15.80 5.62
N PRO A 186 -3.26 -15.26 4.64
CA PRO A 186 -2.72 -16.04 3.51
C PRO A 186 -1.79 -17.21 3.89
N GLY A 187 -1.24 -17.19 5.10
CA GLY A 187 -0.34 -18.20 5.64
C GLY A 187 1.12 -18.00 5.21
N GLU A 188 1.97 -18.95 5.59
CA GLU A 188 3.40 -18.91 5.27
C GLU A 188 3.64 -18.80 3.75
N PRO A 189 4.60 -17.98 3.30
CA PRO A 189 5.68 -17.35 4.09
C PRO A 189 5.37 -15.93 4.58
N LEU A 190 4.11 -15.49 4.53
CA LEU A 190 3.72 -14.20 5.11
C LEU A 190 3.71 -14.33 6.64
N PRO A 191 4.35 -13.42 7.39
CA PRO A 191 4.43 -13.53 8.84
C PRO A 191 3.06 -13.29 9.48
N LYS A 192 2.75 -14.04 10.54
CA LYS A 192 1.45 -14.00 11.25
C LYS A 192 1.07 -12.62 11.82
N TRP A 193 2.05 -11.75 11.99
CA TRP A 193 1.85 -10.39 12.49
C TRP A 193 1.56 -9.37 11.39
N LEU A 194 1.49 -9.79 10.11
CA LEU A 194 1.14 -8.94 8.98
C LEU A 194 -0.01 -9.57 8.17
N THR A 195 -1.20 -8.99 8.26
CA THR A 195 -2.43 -9.56 7.66
C THR A 195 -3.01 -8.62 6.60
N PRO A 196 -2.93 -8.98 5.30
CA PRO A 196 -3.70 -8.30 4.26
C PRO A 196 -5.13 -8.85 4.21
N VAL A 197 -6.10 -7.96 4.04
CA VAL A 197 -7.52 -8.28 3.92
C VAL A 197 -8.12 -7.47 2.77
N PHE A 198 -8.79 -8.14 1.84
CA PHE A 198 -9.49 -7.48 0.75
C PHE A 198 -10.95 -7.19 1.16
N LEU A 199 -11.36 -5.93 1.08
CA LEU A 199 -12.72 -5.47 1.35
C LEU A 199 -13.39 -5.11 0.01
N PRO A 200 -14.08 -6.06 -0.65
CA PRO A 200 -14.72 -5.80 -1.93
C PRO A 200 -15.86 -4.79 -1.74
N GLY A 201 -15.98 -3.83 -2.66
CA GLY A 201 -17.20 -3.03 -2.80
C GLY A 201 -18.09 -3.54 -3.92
N ALA A 202 -19.19 -2.83 -4.18
CA ALA A 202 -20.19 -3.22 -5.17
C ALA A 202 -19.65 -3.22 -6.62
N ASN A 203 -18.66 -2.37 -6.91
CA ASN A 203 -17.94 -2.35 -8.18
C ASN A 203 -16.52 -2.83 -7.98
N VAL A 204 -15.99 -3.57 -8.95
CA VAL A 204 -14.65 -4.18 -8.85
C VAL A 204 -13.51 -3.18 -8.65
N LEU A 205 -13.64 -1.96 -9.20
CA LEU A 205 -12.67 -0.89 -8.98
C LEU A 205 -12.79 -0.31 -7.58
N ASN A 206 -13.98 -0.28 -6.98
CA ASN A 206 -14.24 0.42 -5.74
C ASN A 206 -14.12 -0.52 -4.55
N PHE A 207 -12.91 -0.67 -4.02
CA PHE A 207 -12.61 -1.55 -2.89
C PHE A 207 -11.75 -0.82 -1.84
N VAL A 208 -11.58 -1.46 -0.69
CA VAL A 208 -10.55 -1.10 0.29
C VAL A 208 -9.67 -2.32 0.52
N PHE A 209 -8.36 -2.12 0.51
CA PHE A 209 -7.38 -3.13 0.85
C PHE A 209 -6.73 -2.77 2.18
N ALA A 210 -6.97 -3.59 3.19
CA ALA A 210 -6.44 -3.37 4.53
C ALA A 210 -5.17 -4.18 4.75
N ILE A 211 -4.10 -3.54 5.20
CA ILE A 211 -2.86 -4.18 5.61
C ILE A 211 -2.69 -3.94 7.10
N ILE A 212 -2.79 -4.99 7.89
CA ILE A 212 -2.83 -4.92 9.34
C ILE A 212 -1.49 -5.40 9.89
N TRP A 213 -0.81 -4.53 10.61
CA TRP A 213 0.45 -4.80 11.30
C TRP A 213 0.16 -4.93 12.80
N SER A 214 0.38 -6.14 13.32
CA SER A 214 0.27 -6.47 14.74
C SER A 214 1.65 -6.39 15.38
N HIS A 215 1.76 -5.69 16.49
CA HIS A 215 3.02 -5.61 17.25
C HIS A 215 2.74 -5.40 18.74
N THR A 216 3.78 -5.42 19.56
CA THR A 216 3.65 -5.28 21.01
C THR A 216 4.13 -3.90 21.46
N VAL A 217 3.29 -3.20 22.22
CA VAL A 217 3.63 -1.96 22.93
C VAL A 217 3.38 -2.19 24.41
N ASP A 218 4.40 -2.00 25.25
CA ASP A 218 4.33 -2.20 26.70
C ASP A 218 3.71 -3.55 27.13
N GLY A 219 4.01 -4.61 26.37
CA GLY A 219 3.51 -5.97 26.62
C GLY A 219 2.08 -6.24 26.12
N GLN A 220 1.41 -5.26 25.51
CA GLN A 220 0.08 -5.42 24.91
C GLN A 220 0.16 -5.52 23.39
N GLU A 221 -0.61 -6.44 22.81
CA GLU A 221 -0.75 -6.53 21.35
C GLU A 221 -1.59 -5.36 20.84
N VAL A 222 -1.04 -4.66 19.84
CA VAL A 222 -1.66 -3.53 19.16
C VAL A 222 -1.75 -3.87 17.68
N HIS A 223 -2.89 -3.54 17.07
CA HIS A 223 -3.11 -3.74 15.63
C HIS A 223 -3.27 -2.39 14.94
N GLU A 224 -2.41 -2.12 13.98
CA GLU A 224 -2.43 -0.88 13.20
C GLU A 224 -2.69 -1.21 11.73
N ALA A 225 -3.62 -0.50 11.11
CA ALA A 225 -4.04 -0.74 9.74
C ALA A 225 -3.62 0.40 8.81
N ILE A 226 -3.10 0.01 7.65
CA ILE A 226 -2.96 0.86 6.47
C ILE A 226 -4.11 0.48 5.52
N LEU A 227 -4.92 1.45 5.11
CA LEU A 227 -6.09 1.23 4.26
C LEU A 227 -5.85 1.86 2.89
N ASP A 228 -5.66 1.03 1.85
CA ASP A 228 -5.52 1.48 0.47
C ASP A 228 -6.86 1.41 -0.26
N SER A 229 -7.25 2.51 -0.90
CA SER A 229 -8.47 2.59 -1.71
C SER A 229 -8.20 3.49 -2.92
N PRO A 230 -7.51 2.98 -3.95
CA PRO A 230 -7.00 3.79 -5.05
C PRO A 230 -8.11 4.43 -5.88
N HIS A 231 -9.27 3.75 -5.97
CA HIS A 231 -10.43 4.24 -6.70
C HIS A 231 -11.59 4.70 -5.79
N GLY A 232 -11.38 4.71 -4.47
CA GLY A 232 -12.41 4.99 -3.48
C GLY A 232 -13.45 3.87 -3.35
N VAL A 233 -14.33 4.02 -2.37
CA VAL A 233 -15.36 3.03 -2.01
C VAL A 233 -16.68 3.71 -1.65
N ASN A 234 -17.80 3.02 -1.79
CA ASN A 234 -19.06 3.50 -1.24
C ASN A 234 -19.01 3.39 0.31
N LEU A 235 -19.38 4.45 1.01
CA LEU A 235 -19.26 4.51 2.48
C LEU A 235 -20.21 3.55 3.21
N GLU A 236 -21.23 3.05 2.51
CA GLU A 236 -22.20 2.07 3.00
C GLU A 236 -21.86 0.62 2.62
N GLU A 237 -20.67 0.38 2.05
CA GLU A 237 -20.22 -1.00 1.77
C GLU A 237 -20.21 -1.84 3.05
N LYS A 238 -20.85 -3.01 2.98
CA LYS A 238 -21.00 -3.89 4.15
C LYS A 238 -19.68 -4.42 4.66
N THR A 239 -18.75 -4.72 3.76
CA THR A 239 -17.40 -5.21 4.09
C THR A 239 -16.55 -4.14 4.76
N LEU A 240 -16.68 -2.87 4.35
CA LEU A 240 -16.07 -1.74 5.05
C LEU A 240 -16.63 -1.62 6.48
N ASN A 241 -17.95 -1.63 6.63
CA ASN A 241 -18.59 -1.57 7.95
C ASN A 241 -18.17 -2.76 8.83
N ALA A 242 -18.21 -3.98 8.30
CA ALA A 242 -17.76 -5.19 9.01
C ALA A 242 -16.32 -5.06 9.49
N PHE A 243 -15.40 -4.54 8.65
CA PHE A 243 -14.02 -4.30 9.06
C PHE A 243 -13.90 -3.24 10.16
N LEU A 244 -14.62 -2.13 10.06
CA LEU A 244 -14.57 -1.08 11.09
C LEU A 244 -15.17 -1.53 12.44
N GLU A 245 -16.18 -2.40 12.39
CA GLU A 245 -16.87 -2.95 13.55
C GLU A 245 -16.17 -4.19 14.13
N SER A 246 -15.28 -4.83 13.38
CA SER A 246 -14.63 -6.07 13.76
C SER A 246 -13.74 -5.96 15.02
N GLU A 247 -13.52 -7.12 15.66
CA GLU A 247 -12.53 -7.32 16.71
C GLU A 247 -11.39 -8.24 16.22
N PRO A 248 -10.15 -8.05 16.70
CA PRO A 248 -9.73 -6.98 17.61
C PRO A 248 -9.73 -5.60 16.92
N LYS A 249 -9.91 -4.51 17.68
CA LYS A 249 -9.86 -3.16 17.10
C LYS A 249 -8.52 -2.85 16.44
N THR A 250 -8.58 -2.16 15.31
CA THR A 250 -7.42 -1.68 14.56
C THR A 250 -7.35 -0.15 14.60
N ARG A 251 -6.22 0.39 15.07
CA ARG A 251 -5.89 1.82 14.93
C ARG A 251 -5.56 2.09 13.46
N LYS A 252 -5.97 3.25 12.93
CA LYS A 252 -5.87 3.57 11.51
C LYS A 252 -4.63 4.42 11.27
N LEU A 253 -3.51 3.75 11.05
CA LEU A 253 -2.22 4.44 10.91
C LEU A 253 -2.17 5.29 9.63
N ALA A 254 -2.68 4.76 8.53
CA ALA A 254 -2.74 5.50 7.29
C ALA A 254 -3.92 5.09 6.42
N MET A 255 -4.38 6.05 5.62
CA MET A 255 -5.24 5.83 4.47
C MET A 255 -4.50 6.26 3.20
N LEU A 256 -4.39 5.37 2.22
CA LEU A 256 -3.86 5.65 0.90
C LEU A 256 -5.06 5.85 -0.04
N HIS A 257 -5.22 7.07 -0.53
CA HIS A 257 -6.35 7.41 -1.39
C HIS A 257 -6.01 8.60 -2.28
N GLY A 258 -6.52 8.58 -3.51
CA GLY A 258 -6.28 9.63 -4.47
C GLY A 258 -7.14 10.88 -4.32
N LEU A 259 -6.67 11.97 -4.90
CA LEU A 259 -7.42 13.24 -4.99
C LEU A 259 -8.07 13.43 -6.36
N LYS A 260 -7.76 12.53 -7.29
CA LYS A 260 -8.21 12.53 -8.68
C LYS A 260 -9.54 11.82 -8.82
N GLU A 261 -10.48 12.44 -9.51
CA GLU A 261 -11.73 11.83 -9.96
C GLU A 261 -11.53 11.30 -11.37
N SER A 262 -12.00 10.08 -11.65
CA SER A 262 -12.01 9.54 -13.02
C SER A 262 -13.44 9.27 -13.45
N HIS A 263 -13.80 9.76 -14.64
CA HIS A 263 -15.09 9.51 -15.26
C HIS A 263 -14.91 8.71 -16.54
N THR A 264 -15.70 7.67 -16.72
CA THR A 264 -15.77 6.87 -17.95
C THR A 264 -17.23 6.74 -18.37
N ALA A 265 -17.52 7.11 -19.62
CA ALA A 265 -18.87 7.20 -20.19
C ALA A 265 -19.82 8.07 -19.36
N GLY A 266 -19.30 9.14 -18.74
CA GLY A 266 -20.04 10.03 -17.84
C GLY A 266 -20.19 9.51 -16.40
N SER A 267 -20.00 8.23 -16.15
CA SER A 267 -20.03 7.63 -14.81
C SER A 267 -18.71 7.82 -14.08
N MET A 268 -18.77 8.23 -12.81
CA MET A 268 -17.58 8.34 -11.96
C MET A 268 -17.12 6.94 -11.52
N THR A 269 -15.93 6.53 -11.94
CA THR A 269 -15.34 5.21 -11.65
C THR A 269 -14.29 5.27 -10.55
N THR A 270 -13.69 6.44 -10.32
CA THR A 270 -12.75 6.68 -9.24
C THR A 270 -13.20 7.89 -8.45
N TYR A 271 -13.40 7.72 -7.15
CA TYR A 271 -13.81 8.79 -6.26
C TYR A 271 -12.55 9.56 -5.85
N GLY A 272 -12.48 10.86 -6.12
CA GLY A 272 -11.32 11.70 -5.83
C GLY A 272 -11.39 12.33 -4.44
N ALA A 273 -10.92 13.57 -4.31
CA ALA A 273 -10.77 14.24 -3.02
C ALA A 273 -12.03 14.24 -2.14
N LYS A 274 -13.23 14.41 -2.73
CA LYS A 274 -14.50 14.39 -1.96
C LYS A 274 -14.83 12.99 -1.43
N GLY A 275 -14.64 11.95 -2.25
CA GLY A 275 -14.83 10.56 -1.83
C GLY A 275 -13.84 10.15 -0.75
N GLY A 276 -12.57 10.51 -0.92
CA GLY A 276 -11.53 10.27 0.08
C GLY A 276 -11.78 11.00 1.40
N LEU A 277 -12.30 12.24 1.36
CA LEU A 277 -12.68 12.96 2.57
C LEU A 277 -13.82 12.25 3.29
N GLY A 278 -14.87 11.84 2.57
CA GLY A 278 -15.95 11.03 3.14
C GLY A 278 -15.46 9.72 3.76
N LEU A 279 -14.53 9.04 3.10
CA LEU A 279 -13.91 7.81 3.62
C LEU A 279 -13.09 8.08 4.89
N HIS A 280 -12.29 9.14 4.91
CA HIS A 280 -11.56 9.59 6.10
C HIS A 280 -12.50 9.87 7.28
N ARG A 281 -13.63 10.58 7.04
CA ARG A 281 -14.67 10.82 8.06
C ARG A 281 -15.27 9.52 8.59
N LYS A 282 -15.57 8.57 7.70
CA LYS A 282 -16.19 7.28 8.04
C LYS A 282 -15.25 6.37 8.85
N ILE A 283 -13.98 6.29 8.43
CA ILE A 283 -12.97 5.46 9.10
C ILE A 283 -12.64 6.03 10.49
N GLY A 284 -12.44 7.35 10.57
CA GLY A 284 -12.08 8.06 11.80
C GLY A 284 -10.67 7.73 12.31
N GLY A 285 -10.05 8.70 13.02
CA GLY A 285 -8.77 8.49 13.71
C GLY A 285 -7.63 8.04 12.80
N VAL A 286 -7.57 8.56 11.57
CA VAL A 286 -6.51 8.27 10.61
C VAL A 286 -5.33 9.22 10.87
N ASP A 287 -4.15 8.69 11.23
CA ASP A 287 -2.98 9.54 11.52
C ASP A 287 -2.41 10.20 10.24
N TYR A 288 -2.47 9.50 9.11
CA TYR A 288 -1.99 9.99 7.80
C TYR A 288 -2.94 9.67 6.65
N TRP A 289 -3.34 10.69 5.90
CA TRP A 289 -3.85 10.49 4.54
C TRP A 289 -2.70 10.63 3.55
N VAL A 290 -2.15 9.51 3.11
CA VAL A 290 -1.10 9.48 2.09
C VAL A 290 -1.75 9.57 0.71
N VAL A 291 -1.41 10.60 -0.05
CA VAL A 291 -1.91 10.75 -1.42
C VAL A 291 -1.32 9.64 -2.28
N SER A 292 -2.18 8.75 -2.76
CA SER A 292 -1.87 7.64 -3.66
C SER A 292 -2.72 7.73 -4.92
N HIS A 293 -2.44 6.94 -5.96
CA HIS A 293 -3.29 6.84 -7.18
C HIS A 293 -3.77 8.21 -7.74
N SER A 294 -2.86 9.20 -7.75
CA SER A 294 -3.15 10.59 -8.12
C SER A 294 -2.19 11.12 -9.18
N ALA A 295 -1.26 10.29 -9.65
CA ALA A 295 -0.33 10.70 -10.68
C ALA A 295 -1.08 11.02 -11.98
N GLN A 296 -0.46 11.86 -12.79
CA GLN A 296 -0.96 12.11 -14.13
C GLN A 296 -0.73 10.87 -14.99
N MET A 297 -1.81 10.35 -15.56
CA MET A 297 -1.77 9.21 -16.48
C MET A 297 -2.12 9.66 -17.88
N ALA A 298 -1.48 9.05 -18.87
CA ALA A 298 -1.85 9.18 -20.26
C ALA A 298 -2.66 7.96 -20.69
N TYR A 299 -3.92 8.18 -21.06
CA TYR A 299 -4.82 7.15 -21.54
C TYR A 299 -4.89 7.11 -23.06
N SER A 300 -4.81 5.92 -23.63
CA SER A 300 -5.03 5.71 -25.06
C SER A 300 -5.72 4.36 -25.31
N GLY A 301 -5.96 4.04 -26.59
CA GLY A 301 -6.80 2.92 -27.00
C GLY A 301 -8.23 3.36 -27.33
N PHE A 302 -8.93 2.52 -28.08
CA PHE A 302 -10.26 2.81 -28.62
C PHE A 302 -11.31 2.99 -27.52
N ILE A 303 -11.31 2.15 -26.48
CA ILE A 303 -12.31 2.22 -25.41
C ILE A 303 -12.15 3.51 -24.62
N MET A 304 -10.93 3.86 -24.22
CA MET A 304 -10.69 5.09 -23.45
C MET A 304 -11.14 6.34 -24.20
N ARG A 305 -10.94 6.37 -25.53
CA ARG A 305 -11.40 7.47 -26.38
C ARG A 305 -12.91 7.45 -26.61
N ALA A 306 -13.48 6.29 -26.94
CA ALA A 306 -14.89 6.15 -27.25
C ALA A 306 -15.79 6.38 -26.03
N LEU A 307 -15.30 6.04 -24.83
CA LEU A 307 -16.01 6.25 -23.57
C LEU A 307 -15.67 7.60 -22.93
N TRP A 308 -14.87 8.47 -23.58
CA TRP A 308 -14.46 9.77 -23.01
C TRP A 308 -13.94 9.65 -21.57
N THR A 309 -12.97 8.75 -21.35
CA THR A 309 -12.34 8.65 -20.04
C THR A 309 -11.53 9.91 -19.73
N VAL A 310 -11.89 10.60 -18.65
CA VAL A 310 -11.26 11.85 -18.23
C VAL A 310 -10.95 11.85 -16.74
N ASP A 311 -9.79 12.38 -16.41
CA ASP A 311 -9.36 12.61 -15.04
C ASP A 311 -9.54 14.09 -14.68
N THR A 312 -10.04 14.33 -13.48
CA THR A 312 -10.14 15.66 -12.87
C THR A 312 -9.43 15.66 -11.53
N HIS A 313 -8.30 16.37 -11.45
CA HIS A 313 -7.59 16.53 -10.19
C HIS A 313 -8.24 17.61 -9.33
N ARG A 314 -8.51 17.25 -8.07
CA ARG A 314 -9.00 18.16 -7.04
C ARG A 314 -7.97 18.28 -5.92
N SER A 315 -8.10 19.31 -5.09
CA SER A 315 -7.30 19.46 -3.87
C SER A 315 -8.14 19.10 -2.65
N ILE A 316 -7.48 18.91 -1.50
CA ILE A 316 -8.19 18.71 -0.24
C ILE A 316 -8.95 19.98 0.17
N GLU A 317 -8.44 21.16 -0.16
CA GLU A 317 -9.13 22.44 0.08
C GLU A 317 -10.45 22.47 -0.68
N TRP A 318 -10.46 22.06 -1.95
CA TRP A 318 -11.68 21.98 -2.72
C TRP A 318 -12.70 21.03 -2.08
N ALA A 319 -12.26 19.86 -1.59
CA ALA A 319 -13.16 18.91 -0.94
C ALA A 319 -13.74 19.46 0.38
N LEU A 320 -12.94 20.17 1.17
CA LEU A 320 -13.38 20.81 2.42
C LEU A 320 -14.34 21.97 2.15
N GLU A 321 -14.10 22.77 1.11
CA GLU A 321 -15.04 23.81 0.68
C GLU A 321 -16.38 23.22 0.21
N GLU A 322 -16.35 22.09 -0.50
CA GLU A 322 -17.55 21.36 -0.90
C GLU A 322 -18.28 20.72 0.29
N GLU A 323 -17.55 20.21 1.30
CA GLU A 323 -18.11 19.74 2.57
C GLU A 323 -18.84 20.90 3.28
N GLN A 324 -18.20 22.07 3.39
CA GLN A 324 -18.75 23.25 4.06
C GLN A 324 -20.00 23.82 3.38
N LYS A 325 -20.08 23.77 2.05
CA LYS A 325 -21.29 24.19 1.31
C LYS A 325 -22.51 23.33 1.65
N ASN A 326 -22.30 22.04 1.90
CA ASN A 326 -23.36 21.09 2.19
C ASN A 326 -23.67 20.99 3.70
N ASP A 327 -22.65 21.18 4.54
CA ASP A 327 -22.74 21.20 5.99
C ASP A 327 -21.92 22.38 6.55
N PRO A 328 -22.56 23.53 6.83
CA PRO A 328 -21.88 24.70 7.38
C PRO A 328 -21.21 24.47 8.73
N SER A 329 -21.55 23.41 9.47
CA SER A 329 -20.95 23.06 10.76
C SER A 329 -19.69 22.19 10.67
N SER A 330 -19.33 21.78 9.45
CA SER A 330 -18.11 21.02 9.16
C SER A 330 -16.82 21.81 9.40
N ASP A 331 -16.89 23.12 9.61
CA ASP A 331 -15.77 23.98 10.01
C ASP A 331 -15.11 23.53 11.33
N LYS A 332 -15.86 22.78 12.16
CA LYS A 332 -15.38 22.19 13.42
C LYS A 332 -14.78 20.81 13.25
N TYR A 333 -14.95 20.17 12.09
CA TYR A 333 -14.38 18.85 11.86
C TYR A 333 -12.87 18.97 11.75
N GLU A 334 -12.17 17.98 12.31
CA GLU A 334 -10.72 17.92 12.24
C GLU A 334 -10.25 17.93 10.78
N ARG A 335 -9.22 18.72 10.47
CA ARG A 335 -8.66 18.73 9.11
C ARG A 335 -7.79 17.47 8.92
N PRO A 336 -7.97 16.69 7.84
CA PRO A 336 -7.13 15.53 7.58
C PRO A 336 -5.65 15.90 7.42
N ASN A 337 -4.77 15.07 7.98
CA ASN A 337 -3.33 15.16 7.79
C ASN A 337 -2.92 14.58 6.42
N VAL A 338 -3.08 15.38 5.36
CA VAL A 338 -2.77 14.95 3.99
C VAL A 338 -1.27 15.07 3.71
N VAL A 339 -0.63 13.94 3.38
CA VAL A 339 0.81 13.83 3.12
C VAL A 339 1.03 13.39 1.68
N LYS A 340 1.89 14.12 0.96
CA LYS A 340 2.38 13.72 -0.36
C LYS A 340 3.78 13.12 -0.22
N VAL A 341 3.93 11.85 -0.59
CA VAL A 341 5.24 11.22 -0.75
C VAL A 341 5.66 11.42 -2.20
N LEU A 342 6.86 11.95 -2.42
CA LEU A 342 7.35 12.20 -3.77
C LEU A 342 7.73 10.87 -4.44
N ASN A 343 7.72 10.84 -5.77
CA ASN A 343 8.19 9.69 -6.54
C ASN A 343 9.67 9.38 -6.19
N GLY A 344 9.95 8.17 -5.71
CA GLY A 344 11.24 7.75 -5.15
C GLY A 344 11.51 8.21 -3.70
N GLY A 345 10.59 8.96 -3.09
CA GLY A 345 10.70 9.44 -1.71
C GLY A 345 10.07 8.49 -0.70
N SER A 346 10.39 8.71 0.58
CA SER A 346 9.96 7.86 1.70
C SER A 346 9.32 8.67 2.83
N LYS A 347 8.43 8.02 3.59
CA LYS A 347 7.76 8.58 4.77
C LYS A 347 7.67 7.52 5.86
N VAL A 348 8.16 7.85 7.06
CA VAL A 348 7.88 7.08 8.28
C VAL A 348 6.47 7.41 8.77
N LEU A 349 5.69 6.38 9.11
CA LEU A 349 4.35 6.51 9.68
C LEU A 349 4.44 6.51 11.21
N THR A 350 4.81 7.66 11.77
CA THR A 350 4.88 7.88 13.22
C THR A 350 3.51 8.19 13.81
N CYS A 351 3.18 7.69 14.98
CA CYS A 351 2.00 8.17 15.69
C CYS A 351 2.28 9.57 16.24
N GLU A 352 1.38 10.53 16.05
CA GLU A 352 1.37 11.71 16.92
C GLU A 352 0.83 11.27 18.29
N CYS A 353 1.55 11.63 19.36
CA CYS A 353 1.22 11.29 20.75
C CYS A 353 0.21 12.27 21.33
#